data_AF-A0A6J4XRS6-F1
#
_entry.id   AF-A0A6J4XRS6-F1
#
_cell.length_a   1.000
_cell.length_b   1.000
_cell.length_c   1.000
_cell.angle_alpha   90.00
_cell.angle_beta   90.00
_cell.angle_gamma   90.00
#
_symmetry.space_group_name_H-M   'P 1'
#
loop_
_entity.id
_entity.type
_entity.pdbx_description
1 polymer ?
#
loop_
_entity_poly.entity_id
_entity_poly.type
_entity_poly.pdbx_seq_one_letter_code
_entity_poly.pdbx_strand_id
1 'polypeptide(L)'
;MKFFDFLFRKLQAINRVTLFICKYATIMLVATITIVVCAGIFWRYFLNNSLAWTEETSKFLMVWMVFTGIPLALKAGTHAAIEALPNALPEKSRQTLYAFIYLSIIVLMTVLIHQGWLFAYRACA
;
A
#
# COMPACT_ATOMS: atom_id res chain seq x y z
N MET A 1 -21.52 -28.84 -21.89
CA MET A 1 -21.87 -27.77 -20.92
C MET A 1 -21.40 -28.05 -19.50
N LYS A 2 -21.64 -29.24 -18.90
CA LYS A 2 -21.21 -29.60 -17.52
C LYS A 2 -19.69 -29.51 -17.21
N PHE A 3 -18.84 -29.70 -18.23
CA PHE A 3 -17.38 -29.61 -18.08
C PHE A 3 -16.91 -28.19 -17.71
N PHE A 4 -17.54 -27.16 -18.29
CA PHE A 4 -17.18 -25.75 -18.05
C PHE A 4 -17.57 -25.31 -16.63
N ASP A 5 -18.72 -25.75 -16.14
CA ASP A 5 -19.19 -25.50 -14.76
C ASP A 5 -18.30 -26.18 -13.72
N PHE A 6 -17.80 -27.38 -14.03
CA PHE A 6 -16.86 -28.09 -13.18
C PHE A 6 -15.52 -27.33 -13.07
N LEU A 7 -15.01 -26.82 -14.20
CA LEU A 7 -13.79 -26.01 -14.26
C LEU A 7 -13.94 -24.72 -13.46
N PHE A 8 -15.07 -24.01 -13.63
CA PHE A 8 -15.37 -22.77 -12.90
C PHE A 8 -15.47 -23.00 -11.39
N ARG A 9 -16.12 -24.08 -10.94
CA ARG A 9 -16.18 -24.42 -9.51
C ARG A 9 -14.82 -24.73 -8.91
N LYS A 10 -13.95 -25.45 -9.64
CA LYS A 10 -12.58 -25.74 -9.21
C LYS A 10 -11.74 -24.46 -9.12
N LEU A 11 -11.80 -23.59 -10.13
CA LEU A 11 -11.14 -22.29 -10.13
C LEU A 11 -11.60 -21.39 -8.98
N GLN A 12 -12.91 -21.36 -8.70
CA GLN A 12 -13.47 -20.59 -7.57
C GLN A 12 -13.02 -21.12 -6.21
N ALA A 13 -12.92 -22.44 -6.04
CA ALA A 13 -12.43 -23.05 -4.81
C ALA A 13 -10.94 -22.74 -4.59
N ILE A 14 -10.12 -22.84 -5.64
CA ILE A 14 -8.69 -22.51 -5.59
C ILE A 14 -8.49 -21.04 -5.23
N ASN A 15 -9.16 -20.13 -5.95
CA ASN A 15 -9.06 -18.69 -5.68
C ASN A 15 -9.48 -18.34 -4.24
N ARG A 16 -10.53 -18.98 -3.73
CA ARG A 16 -10.98 -18.78 -2.34
C ARG A 16 -9.88 -19.14 -1.33
N VAL A 17 -9.24 -20.30 -1.49
CA VAL A 17 -8.17 -20.75 -0.58
C VAL A 17 -6.96 -19.83 -0.67
N THR A 18 -6.52 -19.47 -1.88
CA THR A 18 -5.41 -18.53 -2.09
C THR A 18 -5.66 -17.20 -1.39
N LEU A 19 -6.87 -16.65 -1.54
CA LEU A 19 -7.26 -15.40 -0.89
C LEU A 19 -7.32 -15.51 0.63
N PHE A 20 -7.74 -16.65 1.18
CA PHE A 20 -7.70 -16.87 2.63
C PHE A 20 -6.27 -16.85 3.17
N ILE A 21 -5.35 -17.56 2.51
CA ILE A 21 -3.94 -17.60 2.89
C ILE A 21 -3.32 -16.19 2.83
N CYS A 22 -3.52 -15.48 1.71
CA CYS A 22 -3.06 -14.10 1.56
C CYS A 22 -3.64 -13.18 2.65
N LYS A 23 -4.92 -13.37 3.04
CA LYS A 23 -5.58 -12.56 4.07
C LYS A 23 -4.86 -12.70 5.42
N TYR A 24 -4.67 -13.93 5.87
CA TYR A 24 -4.02 -14.19 7.15
C TYR A 24 -2.56 -13.77 7.14
N ALA A 25 -1.84 -14.00 6.03
CA ALA A 25 -0.47 -13.54 5.86
C ALA A 25 -0.36 -12.01 5.96
N THR A 26 -1.25 -11.28 5.30
CA THR A 26 -1.28 -9.80 5.34
C THR A 26 -1.59 -9.29 6.75
N ILE A 27 -2.55 -9.89 7.45
CA ILE A 27 -2.88 -9.53 8.85
C ILE A 27 -1.66 -9.72 9.76
N MET A 28 -0.96 -10.86 9.63
CA MET A 28 0.24 -11.15 10.40
C MET A 28 1.34 -10.12 10.12
N LEU A 29 1.59 -9.79 8.85
CA LEU A 29 2.61 -8.82 8.46
C LEU A 29 2.30 -7.41 9.01
N VAL A 30 1.05 -6.96 8.93
CA VAL A 30 0.62 -5.65 9.51
C VAL A 30 0.84 -5.63 11.02
N ALA A 31 0.46 -6.69 11.72
CA ALA A 31 0.67 -6.80 13.17
C ALA A 31 2.17 -6.73 13.51
N THR A 32 3.02 -7.46 12.79
CA THR A 32 4.47 -7.44 12.99
C THR A 32 5.06 -6.06 12.76
N ILE A 33 4.71 -5.37 11.66
CA ILE A 33 5.20 -4.00 11.39
C ILE A 33 4.80 -3.06 12.52
N THR A 34 3.54 -3.15 12.98
CA THR A 34 3.03 -2.30 14.06
C THR A 34 3.85 -2.51 15.34
N ILE A 35 4.11 -3.76 15.72
CA ILE A 35 4.91 -4.09 16.91
C ILE A 35 6.33 -3.57 16.77
N VAL A 36 6.97 -3.78 15.61
CA VAL A 36 8.33 -3.33 15.33
C VAL A 36 8.43 -1.81 15.44
N VAL A 37 7.51 -1.06 14.80
CA VAL A 37 7.48 0.40 14.86
C VAL A 37 7.21 0.91 16.28
N CYS A 38 6.26 0.31 17.01
CA CYS A 38 5.99 0.64 18.41
C CYS A 38 7.22 0.41 19.30
N ALA A 39 7.95 -0.70 19.09
CA ALA A 39 9.19 -0.97 19.80
C ALA A 39 10.27 0.07 19.49
N GLY A 40 10.40 0.48 18.22
CA GLY A 40 11.33 1.54 17.81
C GLY A 40 11.02 2.89 18.45
N ILE A 41 9.74 3.26 18.48
CA ILE A 41 9.25 4.46 19.17
C ILE A 41 9.61 4.38 20.66
N PHE A 42 9.26 3.28 21.33
CA PHE A 42 9.56 3.10 22.75
C PHE A 42 11.06 3.25 23.03
N TRP A 43 11.92 2.60 22.25
CA TRP A 43 13.36 2.68 22.45
C TRP A 43 13.93 4.08 22.21
N ARG A 44 13.41 4.77 21.18
CA ARG A 44 13.84 6.11 20.82
C ARG A 44 13.47 7.14 21.89
N TYR A 45 12.28 7.04 22.48
CA TYR A 45 11.81 8.02 23.47
C TYR A 45 12.23 7.68 24.90
N PHE A 46 12.33 6.39 25.28
CA PHE A 46 12.67 6.00 26.66
C PHE A 46 14.14 5.68 26.87
N LEU A 47 14.80 5.04 25.90
CA LEU A 47 16.21 4.63 26.01
C LEU A 47 17.16 5.57 25.26
N ASN A 48 16.65 6.64 24.64
CA ASN A 48 17.39 7.63 23.83
C ASN A 48 18.33 7.00 22.80
N ASN A 49 18.03 5.77 22.36
CA ASN A 49 18.82 5.00 21.43
C ASN A 49 17.90 4.55 20.28
N SER A 50 18.31 4.87 19.05
CA SER A 50 17.54 4.54 17.85
C SER A 50 17.97 3.18 17.33
N LEU A 51 17.08 2.19 17.41
CA LEU A 51 17.30 0.87 16.80
C LEU A 51 17.24 1.02 15.27
N ALA A 52 18.39 1.17 14.63
CA ALA A 52 18.50 1.28 13.17
C ALA A 52 17.90 0.06 12.43
N TRP A 53 17.93 -1.12 13.06
CA TRP A 53 17.36 -2.34 12.49
C TRP A 53 15.84 -2.30 12.38
N THR A 54 15.15 -1.51 13.22
CA THR A 54 13.69 -1.38 13.19
C THR A 54 13.24 -0.76 11.88
N GLU A 55 13.93 0.28 11.41
CA GLU A 55 13.59 0.98 10.18
C GLU A 55 13.75 0.08 8.96
N GLU A 56 14.88 -0.61 8.84
CA GLU A 56 15.16 -1.52 7.73
C GLU A 56 14.19 -2.72 7.75
N THR A 57 13.93 -3.30 8.93
CA THR A 57 13.02 -4.43 9.08
C THR A 57 11.58 -4.06 8.67
N SER A 58 11.08 -2.89 9.09
CA SER A 58 9.76 -2.41 8.68
C SER A 58 9.65 -2.22 7.17
N LYS A 59 10.70 -1.68 6.51
CA LYS A 59 10.72 -1.54 5.04
C LYS A 59 10.64 -2.90 4.34
N PHE A 60 11.44 -3.88 4.77
CA PHE A 60 11.38 -5.22 4.18
C PHE A 60 10.01 -5.88 4.39
N LEU A 61 9.43 -5.79 5.59
CA LEU A 61 8.10 -6.33 5.88
C LEU A 61 6.99 -5.66 5.05
N MET A 62 7.12 -4.36 4.78
CA MET A 62 6.18 -3.61 3.95
C MET A 62 6.20 -4.11 2.50
N VAL A 63 7.38 -4.42 1.95
CA VAL A 63 7.51 -5.04 0.62
C VAL A 63 6.78 -6.39 0.56
N TRP A 64 7.00 -7.26 1.56
CA TRP A 64 6.29 -8.54 1.64
C TRP A 64 4.78 -8.37 1.79
N MET A 65 4.32 -7.39 2.57
CA MET A 65 2.90 -7.10 2.74
C MET A 65 2.23 -6.70 1.43
N VAL A 66 2.89 -5.92 0.58
CA VAL A 66 2.34 -5.52 -0.73
C VAL A 66 2.11 -6.76 -1.59
N PHE A 67 3.07 -7.68 -1.66
CA PHE A 67 2.91 -8.92 -2.42
C PHE A 67 1.74 -9.78 -1.94
N THR A 68 1.53 -9.90 -0.63
CA THR A 68 0.39 -10.65 -0.09
C THR A 68 -0.93 -9.88 -0.15
N GLY A 69 -0.87 -8.55 -0.14
CA GLY A 69 -2.00 -7.62 -0.08
C GLY A 69 -2.68 -7.35 -1.42
N ILE A 70 -1.93 -7.35 -2.53
CA ILE A 70 -2.45 -7.08 -3.89
C ILE A 70 -3.68 -7.93 -4.26
N PRO A 71 -3.69 -9.27 -4.13
CA PRO A 71 -4.85 -10.07 -4.54
C PRO A 71 -6.11 -9.77 -3.70
N LEU A 72 -5.93 -9.37 -2.43
CA LEU A 72 -7.03 -8.93 -1.57
C LEU A 72 -7.57 -7.57 -1.99
N ALA A 73 -6.68 -6.64 -2.32
CA ALA A 73 -7.04 -5.30 -2.80
C ALA A 73 -7.78 -5.35 -4.15
N LEU A 74 -7.31 -6.20 -5.07
CA LEU A 74 -7.98 -6.45 -6.35
C LEU A 74 -9.38 -7.05 -6.16
N LYS A 75 -9.53 -7.98 -5.22
CA LYS A 75 -10.84 -8.58 -4.90
C LYS A 75 -11.79 -7.60 -4.21
N ALA A 76 -11.27 -6.76 -3.31
CA ALA A 76 -12.04 -5.72 -2.64
C ALA A 76 -12.39 -4.56 -3.59
N GLY A 77 -11.75 -4.50 -4.76
CA GLY A 77 -11.87 -3.38 -5.67
C GLY A 77 -11.43 -2.09 -5.02
N THR A 78 -10.42 -2.07 -4.12
CA THR A 78 -10.07 -0.87 -3.35
C THR A 78 -9.46 0.26 -4.18
N HIS A 79 -9.04 0.00 -5.43
CA HIS A 79 -8.82 1.09 -6.40
C HIS A 79 -10.13 1.85 -6.75
N ALA A 80 -11.30 1.24 -6.54
CA ALA A 80 -12.61 1.88 -6.64
C ALA A 80 -12.90 2.88 -5.50
N ALA A 81 -12.13 2.88 -4.39
CA ALA A 81 -12.33 3.89 -3.34
C ALA A 81 -12.00 5.31 -3.84
N ILE A 82 -11.00 5.44 -4.73
CA ILE A 82 -10.69 6.72 -5.39
C ILE A 82 -11.73 7.06 -6.44
N GLU A 83 -12.37 6.06 -7.06
CA GLU A 83 -13.39 6.27 -8.09
C GLU A 83 -14.78 6.54 -7.51
N ALA A 84 -15.07 6.09 -6.27
CA ALA A 84 -16.38 6.24 -5.65
C ALA A 84 -16.78 7.71 -5.45
N LEU A 85 -15.83 8.57 -5.08
CA LEU A 85 -16.06 10.00 -4.91
C LEU A 85 -16.37 10.71 -6.25
N PRO A 86 -15.52 10.62 -7.31
CA PRO A 86 -15.81 11.24 -8.60
C PRO A 86 -17.02 10.64 -9.34
N ASN A 87 -17.38 9.37 -9.08
CA ASN A 87 -18.56 8.73 -9.70
C ASN A 87 -19.91 9.19 -9.09
N ALA A 88 -19.89 9.79 -7.89
CA ALA A 88 -21.08 10.37 -7.27
C ALA A 88 -21.36 11.82 -7.71
N LEU A 89 -20.46 12.43 -8.49
CA LEU A 89 -20.50 13.84 -8.87
C LEU A 89 -20.87 14.03 -10.36
N PRO A 90 -21.55 15.13 -10.72
CA PRO A 90 -21.85 15.47 -12.11
C PRO A 90 -20.57 15.73 -12.94
N GLU A 91 -20.60 15.39 -14.23
CA GLU A 91 -19.48 15.36 -15.19
C GLU A 91 -18.52 16.56 -15.09
N LYS A 92 -19.07 17.78 -14.94
CA LYS A 92 -18.28 19.02 -14.85
C LYS A 92 -17.46 19.11 -13.56
N SER A 93 -18.06 18.78 -12.42
CA SER A 93 -17.37 18.80 -11.12
C SER A 93 -16.33 17.69 -10.99
N ARG A 94 -16.57 16.55 -11.66
CA ARG A 94 -15.61 15.46 -11.77
C ARG A 94 -14.33 15.91 -12.50
N GLN A 95 -14.46 16.62 -13.60
CA GLN A 95 -13.31 17.14 -14.36
C GLN A 95 -12.48 18.14 -13.55
N THR A 96 -13.12 19.04 -12.78
CA THR A 96 -12.43 19.97 -11.89
C THR A 96 -11.69 19.24 -10.76
N LEU A 97 -12.32 18.21 -10.17
CA LEU A 97 -11.69 17.39 -9.14
C LEU A 97 -10.45 16.67 -9.68
N TYR A 98 -10.53 16.07 -10.87
CA TYR A 98 -9.37 15.44 -11.51
C TYR A 98 -8.26 16.46 -11.81
N ALA A 99 -8.59 17.64 -12.33
CA ALA A 99 -7.60 18.69 -12.56
C ALA A 99 -6.87 19.08 -11.26
N PHE A 100 -7.60 19.21 -10.15
CA PHE A 100 -7.02 19.49 -8.84
C PHE A 100 -6.12 18.35 -8.32
N ILE A 101 -6.54 17.09 -8.49
CA ILE A 101 -5.75 15.91 -8.14
C ILE A 101 -4.45 15.89 -8.94
N TYR A 102 -4.51 16.06 -10.27
CA TYR A 102 -3.32 16.08 -11.11
C TYR A 102 -2.38 17.23 -10.77
N LEU A 103 -2.92 18.41 -10.49
CA LEU A 103 -2.12 19.55 -10.05
C LEU A 103 -1.42 19.27 -8.72
N SER A 104 -2.13 18.67 -7.76
CA SER A 104 -1.55 18.26 -6.47
C SER A 104 -0.42 17.23 -6.64
N ILE A 105 -0.58 16.28 -7.57
CA ILE A 105 0.44 15.29 -7.91
C ILE A 105 1.68 15.96 -8.52
N ILE A 106 1.49 16.90 -9.45
CA ILE A 106 2.59 17.64 -10.09
C ILE A 106 3.38 18.43 -9.03
N VAL A 107 2.68 19.11 -8.11
CA VAL A 107 3.32 19.84 -7.02
C VAL A 107 4.12 18.89 -6.13
N LEU A 108 3.53 17.78 -5.70
CA LEU A 108 4.22 16.77 -4.87
C LEU A 108 5.47 16.22 -5.56
N MET A 109 5.36 15.85 -6.85
CA MET A 109 6.48 15.36 -7.66
C MET A 109 7.61 16.40 -7.76
N THR A 110 7.25 17.67 -7.97
CA THR A 110 8.24 18.76 -8.05
C THR A 110 8.99 18.92 -6.73
N VAL A 111 8.28 18.88 -5.59
CA VAL A 111 8.88 18.95 -4.25
C VAL A 111 9.81 17.75 -4.00
N LEU A 112 9.38 16.54 -4.37
CA LEU A 112 10.19 15.33 -4.21
C LEU A 112 11.47 15.38 -5.05
N ILE A 113 11.40 15.87 -6.29
CA ILE A 113 12.59 16.06 -7.14
C ILE A 113 13.54 17.08 -6.50
N HIS A 114 13.01 18.21 -6.01
CA HIS A 114 13.83 19.23 -5.37
C HIS A 114 14.52 18.70 -4.12
N GLN A 115 13.80 17.98 -3.25
CA GLN A 115 14.38 17.39 -2.04
C GLN A 115 15.36 16.26 -2.38
N GLY A 116 15.05 15.43 -3.37
CA GLY A 116 15.95 14.37 -3.84
C GLY A 116 17.27 14.93 -4.37
N TRP A 117 17.22 15.98 -5.19
CA TRP A 117 18.41 16.71 -5.63
C TRP A 117 19.16 17.30 -4.44
N LEU A 118 18.43 17.80 -3.44
CA LEU A 118 19.00 18.37 -2.23
C LEU A 118 19.84 17.36 -1.43
N PHE A 119 19.29 16.15 -1.26
CA PHE A 119 19.99 15.06 -0.60
C PHE A 119 21.19 14.56 -1.40
N ALA A 120 21.06 14.49 -2.73
CA ALA A 120 22.15 14.02 -3.61
C ALA A 120 23.38 14.93 -3.55
N TYR A 121 23.22 16.26 -3.54
CA TYR A 121 24.38 17.15 -3.43
C TYR A 121 25.04 17.07 -2.05
N ARG A 122 24.27 16.87 -0.97
CA ARG A 122 24.81 16.76 0.40
C ARG A 122 25.54 15.45 0.66
N ALA A 123 25.20 14.40 -0.08
CA ALA A 123 25.86 13.10 0.06
C ALA A 123 27.22 13.03 -0.66
N CYS A 124 27.48 13.93 -1.62
CA CYS A 124 28.72 13.97 -2.40
C CYS A 124 29.75 14.99 -1.87
N ALA A 125 29.36 15.87 -0.96
CA ALA A 125 30.25 16.86 -0.31
C ALA A 125 30.62 16.40 1.11
#